data_AF-A0A9E8N4R2-F1
#
_entry.id   AF-A0A9E8N4R2-F1
#
_cell.length_a   1.000
_cell.length_b   1.000
_cell.length_c   1.000
_cell.angle_alpha   90.00
_cell.angle_beta   90.00
_cell.angle_gamma   90.00
#
_symmetry.space_group_name_H-M   'P 1'
#
loop_
_entity.id
_entity.type
_entity.pdbx_description
1 polymer ?
#
loop_
_entity_poly.entity_id
_entity_poly.type
_entity_poly.pdbx_seq_one_letter_code
_entity_poly.pdbx_strand_id
1 'polypeptide(L)'
;MKAAIKNAGYEYPERRITVNLAPADIKKEGSVFDLPIAIGILSATGIIKPEKLKEYFIVGELSLDGRIKPIRGSLPMALAAKSQNVKGLLLPVDNTAEAAVVQGIEAIGVRDLGEVVDFLNEQLSLTPSRINLSSLFVKAEEYPKDFNEVKGQEFVKRALEIAAAGGHNVLML
;
A
#
# COMPACT_ATOMS: atom_id res chain seq x y z
N MET A 1 -15.69 8.03 -5.06
CA MET A 1 -16.15 6.69 -4.65
C MET A 1 -17.38 6.17 -5.41
N LYS A 2 -18.60 6.72 -5.27
CA LYS A 2 -19.80 6.22 -5.99
C LYS A 2 -19.58 6.08 -7.51
N ALA A 3 -19.02 7.11 -8.14
CA ALA A 3 -18.68 7.07 -9.56
C ALA A 3 -17.67 5.96 -9.89
N ALA A 4 -16.63 5.79 -9.06
CA ALA A 4 -15.61 4.75 -9.25
C ALA A 4 -16.21 3.34 -9.23
N ILE A 5 -17.06 3.05 -8.25
CA ILE A 5 -17.75 1.75 -8.14
C ILE A 5 -18.63 1.50 -9.37
N LYS A 6 -19.44 2.50 -9.77
CA LYS A 6 -20.30 2.39 -10.96
C LYS A 6 -19.50 2.23 -12.25
N ASN A 7 -18.43 2.99 -12.42
CA ASN A 7 -17.59 2.96 -13.61
C ASN A 7 -16.77 1.67 -13.71
N ALA A 8 -16.49 1.01 -12.58
CA ALA A 8 -15.92 -0.33 -12.53
C ALA A 8 -16.94 -1.46 -12.80
N GLY A 9 -18.21 -1.12 -13.09
CA GLY A 9 -19.24 -2.09 -13.44
C GLY A 9 -20.02 -2.67 -12.27
N TYR A 10 -19.85 -2.13 -11.06
CA TYR A 10 -20.52 -2.61 -9.85
C TYR A 10 -21.70 -1.73 -9.45
N GLU A 11 -22.72 -2.34 -8.85
CA GLU A 11 -23.85 -1.61 -8.32
C GLU A 11 -23.46 -0.86 -7.04
N TYR A 12 -23.81 0.43 -6.98
CA TYR A 12 -23.67 1.22 -5.77
C TYR A 12 -25.02 1.30 -5.05
N PRO A 13 -25.12 0.88 -3.79
CA PRO A 13 -26.40 0.73 -3.12
C PRO A 13 -27.13 2.08 -2.95
N GLU A 14 -28.41 2.12 -3.30
CA GLU A 14 -29.26 3.33 -3.22
C GLU A 14 -29.84 3.58 -1.83
N ARG A 15 -28.97 3.49 -0.81
CA ARG A 15 -29.33 3.74 0.59
C ARG A 15 -28.26 4.60 1.25
N ARG A 16 -28.60 5.19 2.39
CA ARG A 16 -27.64 5.90 3.22
C ARG A 16 -26.58 4.92 3.73
N ILE A 17 -25.31 5.20 3.41
CA ILE A 17 -24.15 4.44 3.89
C ILE A 17 -23.50 5.25 5.01
N THR A 18 -23.13 4.58 6.10
CA THR A 18 -22.34 5.17 7.18
C THR A 18 -21.03 4.40 7.30
N VAL A 19 -19.91 5.12 7.19
CA VAL A 19 -18.56 4.58 7.32
C VAL A 19 -17.96 5.18 8.58
N ASN A 20 -17.55 4.32 9.52
CA ASN A 20 -16.92 4.76 10.75
C ASN A 20 -15.41 4.50 10.69
N LEU A 21 -14.61 5.55 10.91
CA LEU A 21 -13.15 5.47 10.98
C LEU A 21 -12.71 5.80 12.41
N ALA A 22 -12.58 4.75 13.23
CA ALA A 22 -12.15 4.86 14.63
C ALA A 22 -10.62 4.72 14.77
N PRO A 23 -10.01 5.28 15.82
CA PRO A 23 -10.60 6.13 16.86
C PRO A 23 -10.60 7.62 16.45
N ALA A 24 -11.63 8.39 16.81
CA ALA A 24 -11.90 9.72 16.22
C ALA A 24 -10.85 10.81 16.53
N ASP A 25 -10.05 10.62 17.56
CA ASP A 25 -8.96 11.48 18.01
C ASP A 25 -7.73 11.45 17.09
N ILE A 26 -7.55 10.37 16.33
CA ILE A 26 -6.51 10.28 15.31
C ILE A 26 -7.01 10.89 14.00
N LYS A 27 -6.24 11.83 13.45
CA LYS A 27 -6.51 12.37 12.12
C LYS A 27 -6.29 11.29 11.05
N LYS A 28 -7.29 11.06 10.21
CA LYS A 28 -7.19 10.22 9.01
C LYS A 28 -7.00 11.16 7.85
N GLU A 29 -5.75 11.37 7.45
CA GLU A 29 -5.41 12.25 6.33
C GLU A 29 -5.08 11.42 5.08
N GLY A 30 -5.42 11.97 3.91
CA GLY A 30 -5.15 11.36 2.61
C GLY A 30 -6.31 10.51 2.06
N SER A 31 -6.24 10.24 0.75
CA SER A 31 -7.22 9.46 -0.01
C SER A 31 -6.97 7.95 0.03
N VAL A 32 -5.94 7.48 0.77
CA VAL A 32 -5.55 6.07 0.88
C VAL A 32 -6.65 5.15 1.42
N PHE A 33 -7.67 5.74 2.05
CA PHE A 33 -8.84 5.03 2.57
C PHE A 33 -9.95 4.84 1.53
N ASP A 34 -9.85 5.46 0.34
CA ASP A 34 -10.89 5.37 -0.67
C ASP A 34 -11.10 3.94 -1.17
N LEU A 35 -10.01 3.21 -1.44
CA LEU A 35 -10.10 1.80 -1.86
C LEU A 35 -10.65 0.90 -0.74
N PRO A 36 -10.13 0.92 0.51
CA PRO A 36 -10.69 0.14 1.62
C PRO A 36 -12.18 0.39 1.87
N ILE A 37 -12.62 1.65 1.78
CA ILE A 37 -14.04 1.98 1.98
C ILE A 37 -14.88 1.43 0.82
N ALA A 38 -14.41 1.54 -0.43
CA ALA A 38 -15.12 0.97 -1.57
C ALA A 38 -15.29 -0.55 -1.43
N ILE A 39 -14.24 -1.25 -1.00
CA ILE A 39 -14.26 -2.69 -0.73
C ILE A 39 -15.22 -3.03 0.40
N GLY A 40 -15.23 -2.24 1.48
CA GLY A 40 -16.19 -2.41 2.57
C GLY A 40 -17.64 -2.29 2.11
N ILE A 41 -17.94 -1.35 1.21
CA ILE A 41 -19.27 -1.21 0.59
C ILE A 41 -19.60 -2.44 -0.25
N LEU A 42 -18.69 -2.86 -1.13
CA LEU A 42 -18.90 -4.01 -2.04
C LEU A 42 -19.03 -5.34 -1.28
N SER A 43 -18.32 -5.50 -0.17
CA SER A 43 -18.47 -6.66 0.71
C SER A 43 -19.82 -6.63 1.44
N ALA A 44 -20.24 -5.47 1.94
CA ALA A 44 -21.55 -5.31 2.59
C ALA A 44 -22.75 -5.50 1.63
N THR A 45 -22.53 -5.40 0.32
CA THR A 45 -23.54 -5.72 -0.72
C THR A 45 -23.39 -7.13 -1.31
N GLY A 46 -22.46 -7.95 -0.81
CA GLY A 46 -22.26 -9.32 -1.26
C GLY A 46 -21.54 -9.50 -2.60
N ILE A 47 -20.98 -8.42 -3.16
CA ILE A 47 -20.18 -8.47 -4.40
C ILE A 47 -18.79 -9.07 -4.11
N ILE A 48 -18.21 -8.75 -2.95
CA ILE A 48 -16.94 -9.30 -2.49
C ILE A 48 -17.20 -10.28 -1.35
N LYS A 49 -16.68 -11.50 -1.49
CA LYS A 49 -16.74 -12.51 -0.42
C LYS A 49 -15.77 -12.15 0.74
N PRO A 50 -16.19 -12.28 2.01
CA PRO A 50 -15.44 -11.73 3.15
C PRO A 50 -14.26 -12.58 3.63
N GLU A 51 -14.06 -13.79 3.11
CA GLU A 51 -13.11 -14.77 3.63
C GLU A 51 -11.67 -14.27 3.48
N LYS A 52 -11.30 -13.87 2.26
CA LYS A 52 -9.96 -13.34 1.96
C LYS A 52 -9.69 -11.95 2.53
N LEU A 53 -10.72 -11.18 2.86
CA LEU A 53 -10.54 -9.81 3.40
C LEU A 53 -9.77 -9.80 4.73
N LYS A 54 -9.83 -10.89 5.49
CA LYS A 54 -9.12 -11.01 6.78
C LYS A 54 -7.64 -11.32 6.61
N GLU A 55 -7.23 -11.79 5.43
CA GLU A 55 -5.86 -12.19 5.15
C GLU A 55 -4.97 -11.03 4.71
N TYR A 56 -5.55 -9.92 4.22
CA TYR A 56 -4.77 -8.82 3.64
C TYR A 56 -5.13 -7.48 4.26
N PHE A 57 -4.12 -6.66 4.47
CA PHE A 57 -4.33 -5.21 4.54
C PHE A 57 -4.54 -4.68 3.13
N ILE A 58 -5.42 -3.69 3.00
CA ILE A 58 -5.73 -3.08 1.71
C ILE A 58 -5.52 -1.59 1.83
N VAL A 59 -4.78 -1.03 0.89
CA VAL A 59 -4.43 0.40 0.87
C VAL A 59 -4.44 0.89 -0.57
N GLY A 60 -4.95 2.09 -0.81
CA GLY A 60 -4.95 2.65 -2.16
C GLY A 60 -5.90 3.81 -2.33
N GLU A 61 -5.56 4.68 -3.27
CA GLU A 61 -6.42 5.78 -3.68
C GLU A 61 -7.28 5.35 -4.86
N LEU A 62 -8.60 5.57 -4.79
CA LEU A 62 -9.52 5.13 -5.84
C LEU A 62 -9.96 6.31 -6.72
N SER A 63 -9.54 6.30 -7.98
CA SER A 63 -9.94 7.27 -8.99
C SER A 63 -11.41 7.12 -9.39
N LEU A 64 -12.02 8.18 -9.91
CA LEU A 64 -13.43 8.15 -10.35
C LEU A 64 -13.70 7.16 -11.49
N ASP A 65 -12.68 6.74 -12.23
CA ASP A 65 -12.75 5.76 -13.32
C ASP A 65 -12.45 4.32 -12.85
N GLY A 66 -12.25 4.10 -11.54
CA GLY A 66 -11.97 2.79 -10.97
C GLY A 66 -10.49 2.42 -10.88
N ARG A 67 -9.58 3.24 -11.42
CA ARG A 67 -8.13 3.01 -11.30
C ARG A 67 -7.62 3.27 -9.89
N ILE A 68 -6.65 2.46 -9.47
CA ILE A 68 -5.98 2.58 -8.18
C ILE A 68 -4.72 3.42 -8.35
N LYS A 69 -4.64 4.53 -7.63
CA LYS A 69 -3.52 5.49 -7.69
C LYS A 69 -2.45 5.15 -6.66
N PRO A 70 -1.18 5.49 -6.95
CA PRO A 70 -0.07 5.33 -6.02
C PRO A 70 -0.31 6.08 -4.71
N ILE A 71 0.21 5.51 -3.63
CA ILE A 71 0.16 6.07 -2.28
C ILE A 71 1.56 6.35 -1.77
N ARG A 72 1.66 7.05 -0.64
CA ARG A 72 2.91 7.26 0.09
C ARG A 72 2.99 6.31 1.28
N GLY A 73 4.21 5.88 1.61
CA GLY A 73 4.48 5.08 2.81
C GLY A 73 4.07 3.62 2.69
N SER A 74 4.30 2.99 1.53
CA SER A 74 3.97 1.57 1.37
C SER A 74 4.89 0.66 2.19
N LEU A 75 6.14 1.06 2.43
CA LEU A 75 7.08 0.36 3.32
C LEU A 75 6.60 0.30 4.78
N PRO A 76 6.29 1.42 5.47
CA PRO A 76 5.80 1.37 6.84
C PRO A 76 4.45 0.63 6.95
N MET A 77 3.58 0.70 5.94
CA MET A 77 2.34 -0.08 5.92
C MET A 77 2.61 -1.60 5.81
N ALA A 78 3.58 -1.99 4.99
CA ALA A 78 4.03 -3.38 4.88
C ALA A 78 4.63 -3.89 6.20
N LEU A 79 5.47 -3.09 6.87
CA LEU A 79 6.00 -3.42 8.20
C LEU A 79 4.88 -3.58 9.24
N ALA A 80 3.86 -2.73 9.20
CA ALA A 80 2.69 -2.85 10.09
C ALA A 80 1.86 -4.11 9.79
N ALA A 81 1.67 -4.47 8.52
CA ALA A 81 0.98 -5.71 8.15
C ALA A 81 1.72 -6.94 8.69
N LYS A 82 3.05 -6.94 8.60
CA LYS A 82 3.91 -7.98 9.15
C LYS A 82 3.78 -8.09 10.68
N SER A 83 3.83 -6.97 11.40
CA SER A 83 3.73 -6.99 12.87
C SER A 83 2.36 -7.48 13.37
N GLN A 84 1.31 -7.35 12.55
CA GLN A 84 -0.03 -7.85 12.82
C GLN A 84 -0.25 -9.30 12.33
N ASN A 85 0.78 -9.99 11.85
CA ASN A 85 0.72 -11.36 11.32
C ASN A 85 -0.34 -11.55 10.20
N VAL A 86 -0.51 -10.51 9.38
CA VAL A 86 -1.39 -10.55 8.21
C VAL A 86 -0.61 -11.15 7.04
N LYS A 87 -1.27 -11.93 6.18
CA LYS A 87 -0.62 -12.66 5.08
C LYS A 87 0.04 -11.71 4.09
N GLY A 88 -0.60 -10.58 3.79
CA GLY A 88 -0.06 -9.63 2.84
C GLY A 88 -0.72 -8.26 2.82
N LEU A 89 -0.31 -7.47 1.84
CA LEU A 89 -0.77 -6.12 1.55
C LEU A 89 -1.24 -6.07 0.08
N LEU A 90 -2.49 -5.70 -0.12
CA LEU A 90 -3.05 -5.35 -1.42
C LEU A 90 -2.86 -3.84 -1.63
N LEU A 91 -2.09 -3.44 -2.63
CA LEU A 91 -1.68 -2.05 -2.82
C LEU A 91 -1.54 -1.69 -4.31
N PRO A 92 -1.44 -0.39 -4.68
CA PRO A 92 -1.24 0.01 -6.06
C PRO A 92 0.01 -0.66 -6.64
N VAL A 93 -0.07 -1.12 -7.89
CA VAL A 93 1.04 -1.84 -8.54
C VAL A 93 2.37 -1.08 -8.46
N ASP A 94 2.33 0.24 -8.59
CA ASP A 94 3.50 1.13 -8.57
C ASP A 94 4.19 1.18 -7.19
N ASN A 95 3.48 0.83 -6.11
CA ASN A 95 4.02 0.79 -4.76
C ASN A 95 4.58 -0.59 -4.36
N THR A 96 4.36 -1.63 -5.18
CA THR A 96 4.74 -3.00 -4.81
C THR A 96 6.24 -3.15 -4.58
N ALA A 97 7.07 -2.42 -5.33
CA ALA A 97 8.51 -2.48 -5.18
C ALA A 97 8.96 -2.02 -3.77
N GLU A 98 8.39 -0.94 -3.25
CA GLU A 98 8.74 -0.46 -1.92
C GLU A 98 8.22 -1.42 -0.83
N ALA A 99 7.01 -1.94 -0.96
CA ALA A 99 6.44 -2.90 0.00
C ALA A 99 7.15 -4.27 0.00
N ALA A 100 7.58 -4.76 -1.18
CA ALA A 100 8.23 -6.07 -1.34
C ALA A 100 9.63 -6.16 -0.70
N VAL A 101 10.20 -5.04 -0.23
CA VAL A 101 11.40 -5.02 0.62
C VAL A 101 11.14 -5.75 1.95
N VAL A 102 9.90 -5.74 2.44
CA VAL A 102 9.55 -6.40 3.71
C VAL A 102 9.39 -7.90 3.50
N GLN A 103 10.36 -8.68 3.97
CA GLN A 103 10.29 -10.14 3.92
C GLN A 103 9.23 -10.70 4.87
N GLY A 104 8.57 -11.78 4.46
CA GLY A 104 7.60 -12.53 5.28
C GLY A 104 6.15 -12.07 5.15
N ILE A 105 5.86 -11.17 4.21
CA ILE A 105 4.50 -10.79 3.80
C ILE A 105 4.40 -10.76 2.28
N GLU A 106 3.19 -10.93 1.74
CA GLU A 106 2.92 -10.84 0.32
C GLU A 106 2.60 -9.40 -0.10
N ALA A 107 3.38 -8.78 -0.97
CA ALA A 107 3.05 -7.49 -1.60
C ALA A 107 2.33 -7.73 -2.93
N ILE A 108 1.00 -7.58 -2.95
CA ILE A 108 0.16 -7.85 -4.12
C ILE A 108 -0.24 -6.53 -4.81
N GLY A 109 0.24 -6.33 -6.03
CA GLY A 109 -0.07 -5.15 -6.84
C GLY A 109 -1.41 -5.25 -7.55
N VAL A 110 -2.21 -4.19 -7.46
CA VAL A 110 -3.49 -4.05 -8.17
C VAL A 110 -3.54 -2.73 -8.95
N ARG A 111 -4.19 -2.75 -10.12
CA ARG A 111 -4.29 -1.60 -11.04
C ARG A 111 -5.63 -0.88 -10.96
N ASP A 112 -6.70 -1.61 -10.70
CA ASP A 112 -8.05 -1.10 -10.64
C ASP A 112 -8.92 -1.91 -9.66
N LEU A 113 -10.12 -1.39 -9.40
CA LEU A 113 -11.09 -2.00 -8.51
C LEU A 113 -11.53 -3.40 -8.97
N GLY A 114 -11.52 -3.67 -10.28
CA GLY A 114 -11.90 -4.96 -10.83
C GLY A 114 -10.93 -6.06 -10.42
N GLU A 115 -9.63 -5.82 -10.56
CA GLU A 115 -8.60 -6.78 -10.13
C GLU A 115 -8.70 -7.10 -8.64
N VAL A 116 -9.04 -6.11 -7.81
CA VAL A 116 -9.23 -6.30 -6.37
C VAL A 116 -10.41 -7.22 -6.11
N VAL A 117 -11.55 -6.98 -6.74
CA VAL A 117 -12.76 -7.79 -6.58
C VAL A 117 -12.49 -9.22 -7.04
N ASP A 118 -11.91 -9.40 -8.22
CA ASP A 118 -11.64 -10.72 -8.78
C ASP A 118 -10.62 -11.49 -7.93
N PHE A 119 -9.60 -10.82 -7.40
CA PHE A 119 -8.62 -11.44 -6.52
C PHE A 119 -9.23 -11.92 -5.20
N LEU A 120 -10.08 -11.09 -4.58
CA LEU A 120 -10.75 -11.40 -3.32
C LEU A 120 -11.82 -12.48 -3.49
N ASN A 121 -12.44 -12.57 -4.67
CA ASN A 121 -13.42 -13.61 -5.02
C ASN A 121 -12.81 -14.91 -5.57
N GLU A 122 -11.47 -14.98 -5.65
CA GLU A 122 -10.71 -16.13 -6.20
C GLU A 122 -10.92 -16.38 -7.70
N GLN A 123 -11.31 -15.34 -8.44
CA GLN A 123 -11.46 -15.34 -9.89
C GLN A 123 -10.18 -14.92 -10.61
N LEU A 124 -9.29 -14.20 -9.90
CA LEU A 124 -7.98 -13.79 -10.38
C LEU A 124 -6.89 -14.22 -9.39
N SER A 125 -5.81 -14.79 -9.91
CA SER A 125 -4.61 -15.10 -9.13
C SER A 125 -3.53 -14.07 -9.42
N LEU A 126 -3.22 -13.23 -8.43
CA LEU A 126 -2.13 -12.27 -8.49
C LEU A 126 -0.93 -12.84 -7.73
N THR A 127 0.25 -12.73 -8.34
CA THR A 127 1.49 -13.20 -7.71
C THR A 127 2.10 -12.07 -6.87
N PRO A 128 2.61 -12.38 -5.67
CA PRO A 128 3.33 -11.39 -4.88
C PRO A 128 4.55 -10.86 -5.63
N SER A 129 4.71 -9.54 -5.62
CA SER A 129 5.91 -8.89 -6.10
C SER A 129 7.09 -9.36 -5.25
N ARG A 130 8.17 -9.76 -5.91
CA ARG A 130 9.40 -10.19 -5.25
C ARG A 130 10.51 -9.25 -5.68
N ILE A 131 11.20 -8.69 -4.70
CA ILE A 131 12.43 -7.96 -4.93
C ILE A 131 13.61 -8.80 -4.49
N ASN A 132 14.59 -8.87 -5.40
CA ASN A 132 15.89 -9.40 -5.06
C ASN A 132 16.72 -8.27 -4.43
N LEU A 133 16.73 -8.22 -3.10
CA LEU A 133 17.46 -7.22 -2.33
C LEU A 133 18.96 -7.24 -2.66
N SER A 134 19.58 -8.42 -2.82
CA SER A 134 21.01 -8.48 -3.12
C SER A 134 21.33 -7.85 -4.48
N SER A 135 20.46 -8.03 -5.49
CA SER A 135 20.64 -7.35 -6.78
C SER A 135 20.48 -5.83 -6.69
N LEU A 136 19.65 -5.32 -5.77
CA LEU A 136 19.51 -3.89 -5.53
C LEU A 136 20.75 -3.32 -4.83
N PHE A 137 21.29 -4.02 -3.84
CA PHE A 137 22.51 -3.60 -3.14
C PHE A 137 23.72 -3.58 -4.08
N VAL A 138 23.87 -4.57 -4.96
CA VAL A 138 24.94 -4.58 -5.99
C VAL A 138 24.82 -3.39 -6.94
N LYS A 139 23.60 -3.04 -7.39
CA LYS A 139 23.39 -1.81 -8.19
C LYS A 139 23.66 -0.52 -7.42
N ALA A 140 23.46 -0.52 -6.09
CA ALA A 140 23.79 0.64 -5.26
C ALA A 140 25.30 0.83 -5.12
N GLU A 141 26.10 -0.23 -5.14
CA GLU A 141 27.57 -0.13 -5.20
C GLU A 141 28.06 0.51 -6.51
N GLU A 142 27.30 0.39 -7.60
CA GLU A 142 27.57 1.08 -8.87
C GLU A 142 27.10 2.55 -8.90
N TYR A 143 26.48 3.05 -7.82
CA TYR A 143 26.03 4.44 -7.79
C TYR A 143 27.24 5.36 -7.57
N PRO A 144 27.64 6.18 -8.56
CA PRO A 144 28.89 6.94 -8.49
C PRO A 144 28.83 8.12 -7.52
N LYS A 145 27.67 8.34 -6.88
CA LYS A 145 27.43 9.45 -5.97
C LYS A 145 27.28 8.92 -4.56
N ASP A 146 28.26 9.19 -3.73
CA ASP A 146 28.21 8.98 -2.30
C ASP A 146 28.10 10.34 -1.58
N PHE A 147 27.92 10.31 -0.26
CA PHE A 147 27.95 11.54 0.54
C PHE A 147 29.37 12.10 0.74
N ASN A 148 30.43 11.49 0.19
CA ASN A 148 31.80 12.01 0.31
C ASN A 148 32.00 13.28 -0.50
N GLU A 149 31.21 13.50 -1.56
CA GLU A 149 31.22 14.77 -2.31
C GLU A 149 30.54 15.93 -1.55
N VAL A 150 29.75 15.63 -0.51
CA VAL A 150 29.10 16.64 0.34
C VAL A 150 30.11 17.19 1.34
N LYS A 151 30.68 18.36 1.00
CA LYS A 151 31.56 19.14 1.87
C LYS A 151 30.75 19.85 2.96
N GLY A 152 31.04 19.55 4.22
CA GLY A 152 30.30 20.08 5.38
C GLY A 152 29.06 19.22 5.74
N GLN A 153 28.18 19.76 6.60
CA GLN A 153 26.95 19.08 7.05
C GLN A 153 27.17 17.73 7.77
N GLU A 154 28.26 17.60 8.53
CA GLU A 154 28.61 16.36 9.25
C GLU A 154 27.49 15.85 10.15
N PHE A 155 26.77 16.75 10.81
CA PHE A 155 25.62 16.38 11.65
C PHE A 155 24.47 15.76 10.85
N VAL A 156 24.22 16.23 9.62
CA VAL A 156 23.15 15.70 8.77
C VAL A 156 23.56 14.33 8.22
N LYS A 157 24.79 14.19 7.71
CA LYS A 157 25.33 12.89 7.28
C LYS A 157 25.27 11.87 8.42
N ARG A 158 25.71 12.27 9.61
CA ARG A 158 25.66 11.41 10.79
C ARG A 158 24.22 11.07 11.21
N ALA A 159 23.28 12.00 11.11
CA ALA A 159 21.87 11.72 11.39
C ALA A 159 21.28 10.69 10.42
N LEU A 160 21.61 10.78 9.13
CA LEU A 160 21.22 9.79 8.11
C LEU A 160 21.83 8.41 8.40
N GLU A 161 23.10 8.35 8.77
CA GLU A 161 23.76 7.10 9.16
C GLU A 161 23.11 6.46 10.39
N ILE A 162 22.85 7.26 11.44
CA ILE A 162 22.21 6.78 12.66
C ILE A 162 20.79 6.30 12.36
N ALA A 163 20.05 7.03 11.52
CA ALA A 163 18.72 6.61 11.11
C ALA A 163 18.76 5.30 10.33
N ALA A 164 19.67 5.15 9.36
CA ALA A 164 19.82 3.92 8.60
C ALA A 164 20.25 2.74 9.47
N ALA A 165 21.25 2.91 10.33
CA ALA A 165 21.74 1.87 11.24
C ALA A 165 20.71 1.48 12.31
N GLY A 166 19.90 2.44 12.77
CA GLY A 166 18.83 2.23 13.74
C GLY A 166 17.50 1.76 13.15
N GLY A 167 17.37 1.70 11.81
CA GLY A 167 16.09 1.40 11.15
C GLY A 167 15.03 2.49 11.35
N HIS A 168 15.44 3.74 11.57
CA HIS A 168 14.53 4.88 11.68
C HIS A 168 14.20 5.47 10.30
N ASN A 169 12.99 6.02 10.17
CA ASN A 169 12.59 6.74 8.97
C ASN A 169 13.26 8.11 8.90
N VAL A 170 13.64 8.53 7.70
CA VAL A 170 14.16 9.87 7.42
C VAL A 170 13.12 10.66 6.62
N LEU A 171 12.81 11.87 7.07
CA LEU A 171 12.03 12.85 6.31
C LEU A 171 13.00 13.88 5.72
N MET A 172 13.04 14.00 4.40
CA MET A 172 13.74 15.09 3.71
C MET A 172 12.72 16.15 3.30
N LEU A 173 12.92 17.39 3.78
CA LEU A 173 12.05 18.56 3.56
C LEU A 173 12.67 19.54 2.57
#